data_AF-A0A2G9UWT5-F1
#
_entry.id   AF-A0A2G9UWT5-F1
#
_cell.length_a   1.000
_cell.length_b   1.000
_cell.length_c   1.000
_cell.angle_alpha   90.00
_cell.angle_beta   90.00
_cell.angle_gamma   90.00
#
_symmetry.space_group_name_H-M   'P 1'
#
loop_
_entity.id
_entity.type
_entity.pdbx_description
1 polymer ?
#
loop_
_entity_poly.entity_id
_entity_poly.type
_entity_poly.pdbx_seq_one_letter_code
_entity_poly.pdbx_strand_id
1 'polypeptide(L)'
;MEISDLLEENQVLKARCSNLEADYEAYKSRARYVLEQQSKTVESDSVGKQTNSDEVKEALAGLKNELEELQAAHKVVLSDARKYRDQCLKLEAANRSVKAQLVEAQKQTNKTNEELLNCQMMLKLRGAECYKLQVRSSGLEKQLQDETNAKEKKLRALHDEIAGRAVVEAELTTELEREKSRCEEAIRRLAEIQKERSRVVVSPVFPQHRCVNFLQSEAIRRLAEIQKERSRVVVPPVFPQHSRERPSDSYPSSEITGRSSRISTNTLKGEDEEV
;
A
#
# COMPACT_ATOMS: atom_id res chain seq x y z
N MET A 1 163.71 -38.08 -34.04
CA MET A 1 162.75 -37.33 -33.20
C MET A 1 163.42 -36.02 -32.88
N GLU A 2 163.22 -35.07 -33.78
CA GLU A 2 163.92 -33.79 -33.79
C GLU A 2 163.06 -32.77 -33.03
N ILE A 3 163.70 -31.77 -32.41
CA ILE A 3 163.07 -30.71 -31.61
C ILE A 3 161.93 -29.99 -32.35
N SER A 4 161.92 -30.05 -33.67
CA SER A 4 160.85 -29.54 -34.54
C SER A 4 159.50 -30.22 -34.31
N ASP A 5 159.49 -31.55 -34.12
CA ASP A 5 158.25 -32.34 -33.93
C ASP A 5 157.54 -31.94 -32.62
N LEU A 6 158.31 -31.68 -31.55
CA LEU A 6 157.79 -31.26 -30.24
C LEU A 6 157.25 -29.83 -30.26
N LEU A 7 157.78 -28.97 -31.13
CA LEU A 7 157.35 -27.57 -31.27
C LEU A 7 156.02 -27.48 -32.04
N GLU A 8 155.86 -28.30 -33.08
CA GLU A 8 154.58 -28.48 -33.78
C GLU A 8 153.54 -29.10 -32.85
N GLU A 9 153.89 -30.14 -32.07
CA GLU A 9 152.98 -30.75 -31.11
C GLU A 9 152.52 -29.76 -30.01
N ASN A 10 153.42 -28.89 -29.52
CA ASN A 10 153.05 -27.85 -28.56
C ASN A 10 152.11 -26.79 -29.16
N GLN A 11 152.30 -26.42 -30.43
CA GLN A 11 151.40 -25.52 -31.13
C GLN A 11 150.02 -26.16 -31.35
N VAL A 12 149.98 -27.45 -31.70
CA VAL A 12 148.73 -28.23 -31.83
C VAL A 12 148.01 -28.32 -30.48
N LEU A 13 148.74 -28.57 -29.39
CA LEU A 13 148.16 -28.61 -28.03
C LEU A 13 147.64 -27.24 -27.59
N LYS A 14 148.34 -26.14 -27.88
CA LYS A 14 147.83 -24.79 -27.60
C LYS A 14 146.57 -24.46 -28.39
N ALA A 15 146.52 -24.82 -29.67
CA ALA A 15 145.33 -24.66 -30.49
C ALA A 15 144.16 -25.51 -29.93
N ARG A 16 144.44 -26.74 -29.49
CA ARG A 16 143.45 -27.61 -28.86
C ARG A 16 142.93 -27.06 -27.54
N CYS A 17 143.80 -26.52 -26.68
CA CYS A 17 143.38 -25.86 -25.44
C CYS A 17 142.53 -24.61 -25.70
N SER A 18 142.93 -23.77 -26.66
CA SER A 18 142.15 -22.59 -27.04
C SER A 18 140.78 -22.95 -27.61
N ASN A 19 140.70 -24.00 -28.44
CA ASN A 19 139.43 -24.52 -28.94
C ASN A 19 138.55 -25.08 -27.82
N LEU A 20 139.14 -25.81 -26.86
CA LEU A 20 138.40 -26.32 -25.69
C LEU A 20 137.89 -25.19 -24.78
N GLU A 21 138.66 -24.13 -24.59
CA GLU A 21 138.22 -22.94 -23.85
C GLU A 21 137.08 -22.21 -24.58
N ALA A 22 137.17 -22.09 -25.91
CA ALA A 22 136.11 -21.52 -26.74
C ALA A 22 134.84 -22.37 -26.69
N ASP A 23 134.96 -23.70 -26.78
CA ASP A 23 133.85 -24.65 -26.65
C ASP A 23 133.20 -24.57 -25.26
N TYR A 24 134.02 -24.43 -24.21
CA TYR A 24 133.54 -24.30 -22.83
C TYR A 24 132.78 -22.99 -22.60
N GLU A 25 133.28 -21.85 -23.09
CA GLU A 25 132.57 -20.57 -22.98
C GLU A 25 131.33 -20.51 -23.89
N ALA A 26 131.34 -21.18 -25.04
CA ALA A 26 130.15 -21.39 -25.87
C ALA A 26 129.09 -22.24 -25.15
N TYR A 27 129.51 -23.33 -24.49
CA TYR A 27 128.63 -24.18 -23.70
C TYR A 27 128.00 -23.42 -22.53
N LYS A 28 128.80 -22.64 -21.80
CA LYS A 28 128.34 -21.82 -20.67
C LYS A 28 127.37 -20.73 -21.12
N SER A 29 127.63 -20.08 -22.25
CA SER A 29 126.72 -19.09 -22.83
C SER A 29 125.40 -19.72 -23.26
N ARG A 30 125.46 -20.91 -23.87
CA ARG A 30 124.26 -21.68 -24.26
C ARG A 30 123.47 -22.15 -23.04
N ALA A 31 124.13 -22.62 -21.99
CA ALA A 31 123.48 -23.02 -20.74
C ALA A 31 122.79 -21.83 -20.07
N ARG A 32 123.42 -20.65 -20.03
CA ARG A 32 122.79 -19.42 -19.53
C ARG A 32 121.57 -19.03 -20.36
N TYR A 33 121.67 -19.08 -21.68
CA TYR A 33 120.55 -18.77 -22.57
C TYR A 33 119.37 -19.73 -22.34
N VAL A 34 119.62 -21.04 -22.23
CA VAL A 34 118.56 -22.03 -21.97
C VAL A 34 117.89 -21.77 -20.63
N LEU A 35 118.66 -21.50 -19.57
CA LEU A 35 118.12 -21.19 -18.25
C LEU A 35 117.31 -19.88 -18.25
N GLU A 36 117.75 -18.85 -18.99
CA GLU A 36 117.02 -17.59 -19.13
C GLU A 36 115.72 -17.75 -19.93
N GLN A 37 115.70 -18.59 -20.98
CA GLN A 37 114.46 -18.90 -21.71
C GLN A 37 113.50 -19.73 -20.85
N GLN A 38 114.02 -20.66 -20.04
CA GLN A 38 113.22 -21.42 -19.08
C GLN A 38 112.65 -20.53 -17.96
N SER A 39 113.41 -19.55 -17.45
CA SER A 39 112.88 -18.62 -16.46
C SER A 39 111.78 -17.73 -17.04
N LYS A 40 111.99 -17.20 -18.26
CA LYS A 40 111.00 -16.35 -18.95
C LYS A 40 109.70 -17.10 -19.26
N THR A 41 109.78 -18.37 -19.67
CA THR A 41 108.58 -19.19 -19.92
C THR A 41 107.83 -19.55 -18.64
N VAL A 42 108.52 -19.85 -17.56
CA VAL A 42 107.90 -20.10 -16.25
C VAL A 42 107.26 -18.84 -15.66
N GLU A 43 107.91 -17.67 -15.81
CA GLU A 43 107.34 -16.39 -15.42
C GLU A 43 106.11 -16.02 -16.27
N SER A 44 106.16 -16.20 -17.60
CA SER A 44 105.00 -15.92 -18.45
C SER A 44 103.82 -16.87 -18.19
N ASP A 45 104.08 -18.16 -17.99
CA ASP A 45 103.04 -19.15 -17.72
C ASP A 45 102.43 -19.00 -16.32
N SER A 46 103.24 -18.61 -15.33
CA SER A 46 102.75 -18.33 -13.98
C SER A 46 101.93 -17.04 -13.92
N VAL A 47 102.36 -15.97 -14.60
CA VAL A 47 101.59 -14.73 -14.73
C VAL A 47 100.28 -14.97 -15.48
N GLY A 48 100.30 -15.69 -16.61
CA GLY A 48 99.08 -16.02 -17.36
C GLY A 48 98.09 -16.91 -16.60
N LYS A 49 98.57 -17.86 -15.78
CA LYS A 49 97.71 -18.66 -14.90
C LYS A 49 97.17 -17.84 -13.73
N GLN A 50 97.95 -16.90 -13.21
CA GLN A 50 97.53 -16.00 -12.13
C GLN A 50 96.43 -15.05 -12.63
N THR A 51 96.59 -14.42 -13.81
CA THR A 51 95.59 -13.53 -14.40
C THR A 51 94.30 -14.27 -14.71
N ASN A 52 94.37 -15.47 -15.31
CA ASN A 52 93.17 -16.29 -15.55
C ASN A 52 92.48 -16.71 -14.25
N SER A 53 93.24 -16.98 -13.18
CA SER A 53 92.69 -17.30 -11.86
C SER A 53 91.98 -16.10 -11.24
N ASP A 54 92.54 -14.90 -11.39
CA ASP A 54 91.95 -13.67 -10.85
C ASP A 54 90.71 -13.23 -11.63
N GLU A 55 90.70 -13.35 -12.96
CA GLU A 55 89.50 -13.15 -13.80
C GLU A 55 88.37 -14.12 -13.43
N VAL A 56 88.69 -15.40 -13.21
CA VAL A 56 87.69 -16.39 -12.77
C VAL A 56 87.16 -16.06 -11.38
N LYS A 57 88.00 -15.61 -10.44
CA LYS A 57 87.54 -15.18 -9.10
C LYS A 57 86.63 -13.96 -9.18
N GLU A 58 86.95 -12.99 -10.04
CA GLU A 58 86.14 -11.80 -10.24
C GLU A 58 84.78 -12.15 -10.86
N ALA A 59 84.75 -13.01 -11.88
CA ALA A 59 83.51 -13.53 -12.46
C ALA A 59 82.67 -14.32 -11.43
N LEU A 60 83.33 -15.12 -10.58
CA LEU A 60 82.66 -15.91 -9.53
C LEU A 60 82.10 -15.01 -8.42
N ALA A 61 82.80 -13.92 -8.08
CA ALA A 61 82.29 -12.89 -7.18
C ALA A 61 81.08 -12.14 -7.80
N GLY A 62 81.14 -11.82 -9.10
CA GLY A 62 80.02 -11.24 -9.84
C GLY A 62 78.78 -12.13 -9.82
N LEU A 63 78.93 -13.40 -10.20
CA LEU A 63 77.84 -14.39 -10.15
C LEU A 63 77.26 -14.59 -8.75
N LYS A 64 78.11 -14.53 -7.72
CA LYS A 64 77.65 -14.62 -6.33
C LYS A 64 76.79 -13.41 -5.95
N ASN A 65 77.21 -12.21 -6.34
CA ASN A 65 76.43 -10.99 -6.10
C ASN A 65 75.08 -11.05 -6.84
N GLU A 66 75.07 -11.43 -8.12
CA GLU A 66 73.84 -11.60 -8.91
C GLU A 66 72.89 -12.63 -8.27
N LEU A 67 73.43 -13.74 -7.76
CA LEU A 67 72.64 -14.75 -7.06
C LEU A 67 72.02 -14.19 -5.78
N GLU A 68 72.77 -13.41 -5.01
CA GLU A 68 72.26 -12.77 -3.79
C GLU A 68 71.17 -11.74 -4.10
N GLU A 69 71.36 -10.92 -5.14
CA GLU A 69 70.34 -9.97 -5.64
C GLU A 69 69.08 -10.69 -6.11
N LEU A 70 69.23 -11.77 -6.88
CA LEU A 70 68.10 -12.57 -7.35
C LEU A 70 67.34 -13.21 -6.20
N GLN A 71 68.03 -13.71 -5.17
CA GLN A 71 67.41 -14.25 -3.97
C GLN A 71 66.66 -13.16 -3.19
N ALA A 72 67.21 -11.96 -3.09
CA ALA A 72 66.54 -10.83 -2.46
C ALA A 72 65.26 -10.43 -3.24
N ALA A 73 65.36 -10.30 -4.57
CA ALA A 73 64.22 -10.01 -5.43
C ALA A 73 63.12 -11.08 -5.32
N HIS A 74 63.50 -12.37 -5.34
CA HIS A 74 62.55 -13.47 -5.18
C HIS A 74 61.82 -13.42 -3.83
N LYS A 75 62.51 -13.09 -2.73
CA LYS A 75 61.88 -12.92 -1.41
C LYS A 75 60.85 -11.78 -1.40
N VAL A 76 61.15 -10.66 -2.07
CA VAL A 76 60.22 -9.53 -2.22
C VAL A 76 58.98 -9.96 -3.01
N VAL A 77 59.18 -10.59 -4.17
CA VAL A 77 58.06 -11.07 -5.01
C VAL A 77 57.18 -12.07 -4.25
N LEU A 78 57.76 -13.00 -3.50
CA LEU A 78 56.99 -13.93 -2.66
C LEU A 78 56.19 -13.20 -1.57
N SER A 79 56.77 -12.18 -0.94
CA SER A 79 56.08 -11.35 0.05
C SER A 79 54.89 -10.62 -0.56
N ASP A 80 55.07 -10.01 -1.72
CA ASP A 80 54.02 -9.25 -2.39
C ASP A 80 52.93 -10.17 -2.95
N ALA A 81 53.29 -11.35 -3.47
CA ALA A 81 52.32 -12.37 -3.87
C ALA A 81 51.43 -12.83 -2.70
N ARG A 82 52.01 -12.97 -1.49
CA ARG A 82 51.24 -13.28 -0.28
C ARG A 82 50.29 -12.15 0.10
N LYS A 83 50.76 -10.90 0.12
CA LYS A 83 49.92 -9.72 0.40
C LYS A 83 48.77 -9.61 -0.60
N TYR A 84 49.05 -9.81 -1.89
CA TYR A 84 48.03 -9.78 -2.94
C TYR A 84 46.97 -10.87 -2.75
N ARG A 85 47.40 -12.09 -2.40
CA ARG A 85 46.48 -13.19 -2.06
C ARG A 85 45.57 -12.83 -0.87
N ASP A 86 46.14 -12.27 0.19
CA ASP A 86 45.35 -11.85 1.37
C ASP A 86 44.35 -10.74 1.03
N GLN A 87 44.74 -9.80 0.17
CA GLN A 87 43.83 -8.77 -0.34
C GLN A 87 42.70 -9.38 -1.17
N CYS A 88 43.00 -10.34 -2.05
CA CYS A 88 41.98 -11.04 -2.84
C CYS A 88 40.97 -11.74 -1.95
N LEU A 89 41.43 -12.46 -0.91
CA LEU A 89 40.54 -13.14 0.04
C LEU A 89 39.65 -12.16 0.81
N LYS A 90 40.18 -11.00 1.21
CA LYS A 90 39.40 -9.94 1.86
C LYS A 90 38.33 -9.37 0.94
N LEU A 91 38.68 -9.11 -0.33
CA LEU A 91 37.74 -8.61 -1.32
C LEU A 91 36.66 -9.64 -1.65
N GLU A 92 37.01 -10.93 -1.74
CA GLU A 92 36.04 -12.01 -1.92
C GLU A 92 35.06 -12.10 -0.75
N ALA A 93 35.55 -12.02 0.49
CA ALA A 93 34.71 -12.02 1.69
C ALA A 93 33.78 -10.80 1.72
N ALA A 94 34.30 -9.61 1.42
CA ALA A 94 33.49 -8.40 1.31
C ALA A 94 32.42 -8.52 0.21
N ASN A 95 32.77 -9.07 -0.95
CA ASN A 95 31.83 -9.29 -2.05
C ASN A 95 30.71 -10.28 -1.67
N ARG A 96 31.03 -11.36 -0.96
CA ARG A 96 30.01 -12.29 -0.42
C ARG A 96 29.07 -11.59 0.57
N SER A 97 29.61 -10.76 1.45
CA SER A 97 28.82 -9.97 2.40
C SER A 97 27.88 -9.00 1.69
N VAL A 98 28.38 -8.22 0.74
CA VAL A 98 27.58 -7.28 -0.05
C VAL A 98 26.48 -8.00 -0.84
N LYS A 99 26.77 -9.16 -1.43
CA LYS A 99 25.75 -9.98 -2.11
C LYS A 99 24.64 -10.43 -1.17
N ALA A 100 24.98 -10.86 0.04
CA ALA A 100 23.98 -11.24 1.04
C ALA A 100 23.10 -10.05 1.43
N GLN A 101 23.70 -8.89 1.69
CA GLN A 101 22.99 -7.65 2.00
C GLN A 101 22.08 -7.21 0.85
N LEU A 102 22.51 -7.36 -0.40
CA LEU A 102 21.71 -7.02 -1.58
C LEU A 102 20.45 -7.91 -1.67
N VAL A 103 20.58 -9.21 -1.41
CA VAL A 103 19.44 -10.13 -1.41
C VAL A 103 18.45 -9.78 -0.29
N GLU A 104 18.95 -9.44 0.90
CA GLU A 104 18.11 -9.03 2.02
C GLU A 104 17.39 -7.70 1.73
N ALA A 105 18.10 -6.71 1.18
CA ALA A 105 17.52 -5.45 0.75
C ALA A 105 16.43 -5.67 -0.31
N GLN A 106 16.68 -6.53 -1.31
CA GLN A 106 15.69 -6.87 -2.33
C GLN A 106 14.43 -7.53 -1.73
N LYS A 107 14.62 -8.45 -0.77
CA LYS A 107 13.51 -9.09 -0.06
C LYS A 107 12.68 -8.05 0.70
N GLN A 108 13.33 -7.11 1.37
CA GLN A 108 12.65 -6.04 2.10
C GLN A 108 11.90 -5.10 1.14
N THR A 109 12.51 -4.72 0.02
CA THR A 109 11.85 -3.92 -1.02
C THR A 109 10.59 -4.61 -1.57
N ASN A 110 10.67 -5.91 -1.86
CA ASN A 110 9.53 -6.68 -2.35
C ASN A 110 8.39 -6.68 -1.31
N LYS A 111 8.71 -6.93 -0.03
CA LYS A 111 7.74 -6.88 1.07
C LYS A 111 7.05 -5.51 1.15
N THR A 112 7.84 -4.42 1.13
CA THR A 112 7.27 -3.06 1.19
C THR A 112 6.39 -2.73 -0.02
N ASN A 113 6.72 -3.26 -1.20
CA ASN A 113 5.92 -3.07 -2.41
C ASN A 113 4.57 -3.81 -2.32
N GLU A 114 4.55 -5.02 -1.75
CA GLU A 114 3.30 -5.76 -1.50
C GLU A 114 2.40 -5.03 -0.50
N GLU A 115 2.97 -4.53 0.60
CA GLU A 115 2.25 -3.72 1.59
C GLU A 115 1.69 -2.43 0.96
N LEU A 116 2.48 -1.76 0.12
CA LEU A 116 2.04 -0.57 -0.61
C LEU A 116 0.86 -0.87 -1.54
N LEU A 117 0.92 -1.98 -2.28
CA LEU A 117 -0.16 -2.40 -3.19
C LEU A 117 -1.44 -2.69 -2.40
N ASN A 118 -1.33 -3.36 -1.25
CA ASN A 118 -2.46 -3.64 -0.36
C ASN A 118 -3.10 -2.34 0.15
N CYS A 119 -2.28 -1.38 0.61
CA CYS A 119 -2.76 -0.06 1.04
C CYS A 119 -3.45 0.70 -0.08
N GLN A 120 -2.90 0.68 -1.30
CA GLN A 120 -3.52 1.31 -2.46
C GLN A 120 -4.89 0.69 -2.79
N MET A 121 -5.02 -0.64 -2.71
CA MET A 121 -6.30 -1.32 -2.92
C MET A 121 -7.32 -0.89 -1.85
N MET A 122 -6.93 -0.87 -0.58
CA MET A 122 -7.80 -0.45 0.51
C MET A 122 -8.25 1.01 0.36
N LEU A 123 -7.35 1.91 -0.04
CA LEU A 123 -7.68 3.31 -0.33
C LEU A 123 -8.68 3.43 -1.48
N LYS A 124 -8.54 2.66 -2.54
CA LYS A 124 -9.51 2.63 -3.65
C LYS A 124 -10.89 2.17 -3.20
N LEU A 125 -10.95 1.10 -2.41
CA LEU A 125 -12.21 0.58 -1.86
C LEU A 125 -12.89 1.60 -0.94
N ARG A 126 -12.12 2.24 -0.05
CA ARG A 126 -12.61 3.31 0.83
C ARG A 126 -13.07 4.54 0.05
N GLY A 127 -12.33 4.94 -0.99
CA GLY A 127 -12.74 6.02 -1.88
C GLY A 127 -14.09 5.75 -2.55
N ALA A 128 -14.32 4.52 -3.02
CA ALA A 128 -15.60 4.12 -3.61
C ALA A 128 -16.74 4.09 -2.58
N GLU A 129 -16.47 3.65 -1.35
CA GLU A 129 -17.45 3.68 -0.25
C GLU A 129 -17.83 5.12 0.13
N CYS A 130 -16.85 6.00 0.30
CA CYS A 130 -17.08 7.42 0.58
C CYS A 130 -17.92 8.08 -0.51
N TYR A 131 -17.64 7.80 -1.78
CA TYR A 131 -18.43 8.31 -2.89
C TYR A 131 -19.90 7.84 -2.83
N LYS A 132 -20.13 6.55 -2.56
CA LYS A 132 -21.49 6.00 -2.40
C LYS A 132 -22.24 6.66 -1.24
N LEU A 133 -21.57 6.85 -0.10
CA LEU A 133 -22.15 7.53 1.06
C LEU A 133 -22.46 9.00 0.77
N GLN A 134 -21.60 9.70 0.05
CA GLN A 134 -21.82 11.08 -0.35
C GLN A 134 -23.06 11.22 -1.25
N VAL A 135 -23.20 10.35 -2.26
CA VAL A 135 -24.38 10.32 -3.14
C VAL A 135 -25.65 9.99 -2.34
N ARG A 136 -25.57 9.08 -1.37
CA ARG A 136 -26.71 8.77 -0.50
C ARG A 136 -27.08 9.95 0.40
N SER A 137 -26.11 10.65 0.98
CA SER A 137 -26.35 11.82 1.83
C SER A 137 -27.05 12.92 1.05
N SER A 138 -26.55 13.28 -0.13
CA SER A 138 -27.17 14.31 -0.96
C SER A 138 -28.58 13.92 -1.42
N GLY A 139 -28.81 12.63 -1.70
CA GLY A 139 -30.15 12.10 -1.97
C GLY A 139 -31.12 12.27 -0.80
N LEU A 140 -30.68 11.96 0.42
CA LEU A 140 -31.48 12.12 1.64
C LEU A 140 -31.73 13.60 1.99
N GLU A 141 -30.72 14.46 1.81
CA GLU A 141 -30.86 15.91 2.00
C GLU A 141 -31.92 16.49 1.07
N LYS A 142 -31.92 16.08 -0.21
CA LYS A 142 -32.95 16.48 -1.16
C LYS A 142 -34.34 16.00 -0.75
N GLN A 143 -34.47 14.72 -0.36
CA GLN A 143 -35.74 14.18 0.13
C GLN A 143 -36.26 14.94 1.35
N LEU A 144 -35.37 15.26 2.30
CA LEU A 144 -35.72 16.04 3.49
C LEU A 144 -36.20 17.45 3.11
N GLN A 145 -35.55 18.10 2.15
CA GLN A 145 -35.96 19.41 1.65
C GLN A 145 -37.34 19.35 0.98
N ASP A 146 -37.58 18.34 0.15
CA ASP A 146 -38.86 18.15 -0.53
C ASP A 146 -40.01 17.92 0.47
N GLU A 147 -39.80 17.07 1.48
CA GLU A 147 -40.77 16.83 2.57
C GLU A 147 -41.00 18.08 3.42
N THR A 148 -39.95 18.85 3.71
CA THR A 148 -40.07 20.12 4.45
C THR A 148 -40.92 21.12 3.68
N ASN A 149 -40.66 21.28 2.38
CA ASN A 149 -41.45 22.13 1.49
C ASN A 149 -42.91 21.66 1.40
N ALA A 150 -43.16 20.35 1.33
CA ALA A 150 -44.50 19.78 1.29
C ALA A 150 -45.25 20.01 2.61
N LYS A 151 -44.58 19.85 3.76
CA LYS A 151 -45.13 20.13 5.08
C LYS A 151 -45.49 21.61 5.23
N GLU A 152 -44.62 22.52 4.81
CA GLU A 152 -44.89 23.96 4.85
C GLU A 152 -46.10 24.36 3.98
N LYS A 153 -46.24 23.75 2.80
CA LYS A 153 -47.43 23.96 1.95
C LYS A 153 -48.71 23.50 2.65
N LYS A 154 -48.69 22.30 3.26
CA LYS A 154 -49.84 21.79 4.03
C LYS A 154 -50.17 22.67 5.23
N LEU A 155 -49.15 23.13 5.95
CA LEU A 155 -49.34 24.06 7.08
C LEU A 155 -49.98 25.37 6.62
N ARG A 156 -49.52 25.96 5.51
CA ARG A 156 -50.13 27.17 4.94
C ARG A 156 -51.60 26.95 4.57
N ALA A 157 -51.91 25.86 3.86
CA ALA A 157 -53.29 25.52 3.50
C ALA A 157 -54.20 25.38 4.74
N LEU A 158 -53.72 24.71 5.80
CA LEU A 158 -54.48 24.60 7.06
C LEU A 158 -54.66 25.95 7.76
N HIS A 159 -53.67 26.83 7.74
CA HIS A 159 -53.82 28.19 8.28
C HIS A 159 -54.87 28.99 7.51
N ASP A 160 -54.86 28.90 6.17
CA ASP A 160 -55.86 29.57 5.32
C ASP A 160 -57.26 29.02 5.58
N GLU A 161 -57.41 27.70 5.75
CA GLU A 161 -58.69 27.07 6.12
C GLU A 161 -59.19 27.52 7.51
N ILE A 162 -58.30 27.58 8.50
CA ILE A 162 -58.63 28.06 9.85
C ILE A 162 -59.08 29.52 9.79
N ALA A 163 -58.35 30.37 9.07
CA ALA A 163 -58.70 31.77 8.90
C ALA A 163 -60.05 31.92 8.19
N GLY A 164 -60.30 31.14 7.13
CA GLY A 164 -61.58 31.13 6.42
C GLY A 164 -62.74 30.71 7.33
N ARG A 165 -62.56 29.67 8.16
CA ARG A 165 -63.57 29.26 9.15
C ARG A 165 -63.83 30.34 10.21
N ALA A 166 -62.78 31.01 10.69
CA ALA A 166 -62.92 32.08 11.66
C ALA A 166 -63.74 33.27 11.13
N VAL A 167 -63.61 33.60 9.84
CA VAL A 167 -64.43 34.62 9.18
C VAL A 167 -65.90 34.20 9.15
N VAL A 168 -66.20 32.98 8.71
CA VAL A 168 -67.59 32.46 8.66
C VAL A 168 -68.19 32.38 10.07
N GLU A 169 -67.42 31.96 11.08
CA GLU A 169 -67.85 31.91 12.47
C GLU A 169 -68.17 33.30 13.01
N ALA A 170 -67.36 34.31 12.70
CA ALA A 170 -67.63 35.70 13.07
C ALA A 170 -68.92 36.21 12.40
N GLU A 171 -69.12 35.95 11.10
CA GLU A 171 -70.34 36.32 10.38
C GLU A 171 -71.59 35.69 11.03
N LEU A 172 -71.57 34.37 11.27
CA LEU A 172 -72.65 33.65 11.93
C LEU A 172 -72.92 34.17 13.35
N THR A 173 -71.87 34.52 14.10
CA THR A 173 -72.00 35.10 15.44
C THR A 173 -72.72 36.45 15.38
N THR A 174 -72.33 37.32 14.43
CA THR A 174 -73.03 38.61 14.25
C THR A 174 -74.49 38.43 13.82
N GLU A 175 -74.77 37.44 12.96
CA GLU A 175 -76.15 37.19 12.51
C GLU A 175 -77.02 36.63 13.65
N LEU A 176 -76.45 35.73 14.47
CA LEU A 176 -77.10 35.24 15.68
C LEU A 176 -77.43 36.37 16.65
N GLU A 177 -76.52 37.34 16.85
CA GLU A 177 -76.77 38.53 17.68
C GLU A 177 -77.88 39.42 17.11
N ARG A 178 -77.91 39.62 15.79
CA ARG A 178 -78.99 40.36 15.11
C ARG A 178 -80.35 39.67 15.28
N GLU A 179 -80.41 38.35 15.12
CA GLU A 179 -81.64 37.59 15.31
C GLU A 179 -82.10 37.57 16.77
N LYS A 180 -81.17 37.46 17.73
CA LYS A 180 -81.48 37.61 19.16
C LYS A 180 -82.10 38.97 19.46
N SER A 181 -81.50 40.04 18.94
CA SER A 181 -82.03 41.41 19.10
C SER A 181 -83.43 41.57 18.49
N ARG A 182 -83.67 41.00 17.30
CA ARG A 182 -85.00 40.97 16.66
C ARG A 182 -86.02 40.21 17.50
N CYS A 183 -85.65 39.06 18.06
CA CYS A 183 -86.51 38.27 18.95
C CYS A 183 -86.83 39.03 20.24
N GLU A 184 -85.84 39.63 20.89
CA GLU A 184 -86.02 40.44 22.10
C GLU A 184 -86.91 41.66 21.85
N GLU A 185 -86.78 42.32 20.69
CA GLU A 185 -87.67 43.40 20.30
C GLU A 185 -89.11 42.92 20.06
N ALA A 186 -89.30 41.78 19.37
CA ALA A 186 -90.61 41.19 19.18
C ALA A 186 -91.28 40.81 20.53
N ILE A 187 -90.50 40.26 21.46
CA ILE A 187 -90.96 39.96 22.82
C ILE A 187 -91.37 41.24 23.55
N ARG A 188 -90.56 42.31 23.48
CA ARG A 188 -90.90 43.61 24.08
C ARG A 188 -92.21 44.17 23.50
N ARG A 189 -92.38 44.17 22.18
CA ARG A 189 -93.62 44.61 21.52
C ARG A 189 -94.83 43.76 21.94
N LEU A 190 -94.69 42.44 22.04
CA LEU A 190 -95.75 41.56 22.54
C LEU A 190 -96.11 41.85 24.00
N ALA A 191 -95.11 42.11 24.85
CA ALA A 191 -95.33 42.47 26.24
C ALA A 191 -96.03 43.84 26.38
N GLU A 192 -95.68 44.82 25.54
CA GLU A 192 -96.38 46.11 25.46
C GLU A 192 -97.84 45.94 25.05
N ILE A 193 -98.12 45.18 23.99
CA ILE A 193 -99.49 44.86 23.55
C ILE A 193 -100.28 44.15 24.65
N GLN A 194 -99.66 43.19 25.36
CA GLN A 194 -100.30 42.52 26.50
C GLN A 194 -100.58 43.50 27.64
N LYS A 195 -99.66 44.42 27.94
CA LYS A 195 -99.83 45.45 28.96
C LYS A 195 -100.96 46.41 28.60
N GLU A 196 -101.07 46.84 27.35
CA GLU A 196 -102.19 47.64 26.85
C GLU A 196 -103.52 46.89 26.96
N ARG A 197 -103.56 45.61 26.56
CA ARG A 197 -104.75 44.74 26.74
C ARG A 197 -105.13 44.58 28.22
N SER A 198 -104.16 44.50 29.13
CA SER A 198 -104.42 44.42 30.57
C SER A 198 -104.83 45.75 31.22
N ARG A 199 -104.61 46.88 30.55
CA ARG A 199 -105.16 48.20 30.94
C ARG A 199 -106.58 48.40 30.42
N VAL A 200 -106.97 47.68 29.38
CA VAL A 200 -108.36 47.52 28.92
C VAL A 200 -109.02 46.39 29.72
N VAL A 201 -109.29 46.63 31.01
CA VAL A 201 -110.21 45.79 31.79
C VAL A 201 -111.51 46.56 31.98
N VAL A 202 -112.39 46.43 30.98
CA VAL A 202 -113.83 46.36 31.20
C VAL A 202 -114.14 44.91 31.61
N SER A 203 -115.04 44.77 32.58
CA SER A 203 -115.57 43.52 33.17
C SER A 203 -115.89 42.39 32.17
N PRO A 204 -115.93 41.13 32.63
CA PRO A 204 -115.88 39.95 31.77
C PRO A 204 -117.22 39.73 31.07
N VAL A 205 -117.17 39.49 29.77
CA VAL A 205 -118.27 38.87 29.03
C VAL A 205 -117.84 37.46 28.67
N PHE A 206 -118.36 36.50 29.42
CA PHE A 206 -118.46 35.10 29.00
C PHE A 206 -119.20 35.02 27.67
N PRO A 207 -118.70 34.26 26.67
CA PRO A 207 -119.56 33.62 25.70
C PRO A 207 -119.69 32.14 26.07
N GLN A 208 -120.90 31.77 26.46
CA GLN A 208 -121.31 30.37 26.48
C GLN A 208 -121.18 29.77 25.07
N HIS A 209 -120.48 28.64 25.01
CA HIS A 209 -120.51 27.55 24.04
C HIS A 209 -121.27 27.75 22.71
N ARG A 210 -120.53 27.61 21.60
CA ARG A 210 -120.71 26.58 20.55
C ARG A 210 -119.56 26.73 19.52
N CYS A 211 -119.08 25.62 18.95
CA CYS A 211 -118.09 25.54 17.85
C CYS A 211 -116.59 25.30 18.19
N VAL A 212 -116.24 24.38 19.11
CA VAL A 212 -114.83 23.86 19.20
C VAL A 212 -114.71 22.37 18.82
N ASN A 213 -115.80 21.59 18.82
CA ASN A 213 -115.72 20.15 18.55
C ASN A 213 -115.48 19.78 17.06
N PHE A 214 -115.68 20.72 16.13
CA PHE A 214 -115.47 20.46 14.69
C PHE A 214 -114.00 20.65 14.27
N LEU A 215 -113.30 21.68 14.80
CA LEU A 215 -111.89 21.95 14.47
C LEU A 215 -110.92 20.98 15.15
N GLN A 216 -111.25 20.50 16.34
CA GLN A 216 -110.43 19.50 17.03
C GLN A 216 -110.52 18.12 16.34
N SER A 217 -111.68 17.77 15.80
CA SER A 217 -111.89 16.54 15.02
C SER A 217 -111.18 16.59 13.66
N GLU A 218 -111.13 17.75 13.00
CA GLU A 218 -110.40 17.94 11.73
C GLU A 218 -108.88 17.91 11.94
N ALA A 219 -108.37 18.48 13.04
CA ALA A 219 -106.94 18.44 13.39
C ALA A 219 -106.47 17.02 13.77
N ILE A 220 -107.29 16.25 14.49
CA ILE A 220 -107.01 14.84 14.81
C ILE A 220 -107.02 13.99 13.52
N ARG A 221 -107.96 14.23 12.59
CA ARG A 221 -108.00 13.53 11.30
C ARG A 221 -106.75 13.80 10.46
N ARG A 222 -106.31 15.07 10.38
CA ARG A 222 -105.08 15.46 9.66
C ARG A 222 -103.80 14.89 10.29
N LEU A 223 -103.71 14.83 11.63
CA LEU A 223 -102.58 14.19 12.32
C LEU A 223 -102.55 12.67 12.10
N ALA A 224 -103.71 12.01 12.04
CA ALA A 224 -103.80 10.59 11.71
C ALA A 224 -103.41 10.30 10.25
N GLU A 225 -103.75 11.19 9.30
CA GLU A 225 -103.33 11.10 7.90
C GLU A 225 -101.81 11.26 7.74
N ILE A 226 -101.20 12.24 8.42
CA ILE A 226 -99.74 12.46 8.39
C ILE A 226 -98.99 11.27 9.02
N GLN A 227 -99.50 10.64 10.08
CA GLN A 227 -98.90 9.42 10.63
C GLN A 227 -99.08 8.19 9.72
N LYS A 228 -100.18 8.13 8.95
CA LYS A 228 -100.42 7.07 7.95
C LYS A 228 -99.53 7.21 6.71
N GLU A 229 -99.19 8.44 6.30
CA GLU A 229 -98.22 8.68 5.22
C GLU A 229 -96.78 8.43 5.67
N ARG A 230 -96.42 8.78 6.92
CA ARG A 230 -95.08 8.48 7.48
C ARG A 230 -94.83 6.98 7.70
N SER A 231 -95.87 6.16 7.83
CA SER A 231 -95.74 4.68 7.91
C SER A 231 -95.68 3.98 6.55
N ARG A 232 -95.80 4.72 5.43
CA ARG A 232 -95.65 4.20 4.05
C ARG A 232 -94.31 4.55 3.39
N VAL A 233 -93.44 5.29 4.07
CA VAL A 233 -92.07 5.52 3.61
C VAL A 233 -91.23 4.28 3.93
N VAL A 234 -91.17 3.38 2.96
CA VAL A 234 -90.22 2.26 2.92
C VAL A 234 -88.82 2.86 2.78
N VAL A 235 -88.05 2.86 3.87
CA VAL A 235 -86.61 3.09 3.84
C VAL A 235 -85.96 1.85 3.19
N PRO A 236 -85.17 1.99 2.11
CA PRO A 236 -84.44 0.87 1.53
C PRO A 236 -83.42 0.32 2.52
N PRO A 237 -83.27 -1.01 2.66
CA PRO A 237 -82.25 -1.57 3.54
C PRO A 237 -80.86 -1.24 2.99
N VAL A 238 -80.06 -0.51 3.78
CA VAL A 238 -78.61 -0.42 3.60
C VAL A 238 -78.03 -1.76 4.06
N PHE A 239 -77.61 -2.58 3.11
CA PHE A 239 -76.88 -3.82 3.40
C PHE A 239 -75.53 -3.50 4.05
N PRO A 240 -75.14 -4.18 5.15
CA PRO A 240 -73.78 -4.15 5.64
C PRO A 240 -72.91 -5.01 4.73
N GLN A 241 -72.07 -4.41 3.90
CA GLN A 241 -70.99 -5.14 3.24
C GLN A 241 -69.88 -5.42 4.25
N HIS A 242 -70.06 -6.51 5.01
CA HIS A 242 -68.92 -7.30 5.47
C HIS A 242 -68.32 -7.98 4.26
N SER A 243 -67.10 -7.58 3.87
CA SER A 243 -66.21 -8.44 3.08
C SER A 243 -65.05 -8.84 3.98
N ARG A 244 -65.22 -9.98 4.64
CA ARG A 244 -64.14 -10.76 5.25
C ARG A 244 -64.32 -12.23 4.87
N GLU A 245 -63.74 -12.61 3.75
CA GLU A 245 -63.27 -13.98 3.46
C GLU A 245 -61.83 -13.77 2.94
N ARG A 246 -60.77 -13.98 3.74
CA ARG A 246 -60.09 -15.22 4.17
C ARG A 246 -59.41 -16.04 3.06
N PRO A 247 -58.29 -16.70 3.41
CA PRO A 247 -57.16 -16.96 2.53
C PRO A 247 -57.25 -18.32 1.84
N SER A 248 -56.57 -18.46 0.71
CA SER A 248 -56.28 -19.75 0.08
C SER A 248 -54.78 -19.94 -0.01
N ASP A 249 -54.31 -20.90 0.80
CA ASP A 249 -52.99 -21.53 0.73
C ASP A 249 -52.79 -22.34 -0.56
N SER A 250 -51.52 -22.67 -0.79
CA SER A 250 -50.96 -23.84 -1.50
C SER A 250 -50.74 -23.81 -3.03
N TYR A 251 -49.50 -23.46 -3.43
CA TYR A 251 -48.42 -24.29 -4.07
C TYR A 251 -48.82 -25.54 -4.91
N PRO A 252 -47.99 -26.10 -5.86
CA PRO A 252 -46.51 -26.16 -5.83
C PRO A 252 -45.71 -26.20 -7.18
N SER A 253 -44.38 -26.08 -7.02
CA SER A 253 -43.25 -26.81 -7.65
C SER A 253 -43.02 -26.94 -9.17
N SER A 254 -41.83 -26.49 -9.58
CA SER A 254 -40.79 -27.29 -10.25
C SER A 254 -39.44 -26.56 -10.04
N GLU A 255 -38.44 -27.03 -9.27
CA GLU A 255 -37.54 -28.19 -9.50
C GLU A 255 -37.01 -28.22 -10.96
N ILE A 256 -35.74 -28.36 -11.34
CA ILE A 256 -34.47 -28.84 -10.79
C ILE A 256 -33.38 -28.40 -11.79
N THR A 257 -32.20 -27.98 -11.31
CA THR A 257 -30.92 -28.60 -11.74
C THR A 257 -29.87 -28.32 -10.68
N GLY A 258 -29.63 -29.32 -9.85
CA GLY A 258 -28.40 -29.41 -9.08
C GLY A 258 -27.25 -29.88 -9.97
N ARG A 259 -26.04 -29.51 -9.57
CA ARG A 259 -24.91 -30.43 -9.68
C ARG A 259 -24.08 -30.37 -8.40
N SER A 260 -24.18 -31.47 -7.68
CA SER A 260 -23.31 -31.91 -6.61
C SER A 260 -21.91 -32.20 -7.15
N SER A 261 -20.86 -31.92 -6.37
CA SER A 261 -19.79 -32.90 -6.24
C SER A 261 -19.20 -32.87 -4.84
N ARG A 262 -19.26 -34.05 -4.22
CA ARG A 262 -18.62 -34.46 -2.96
C ARG A 262 -17.11 -34.68 -3.17
N ILE A 263 -16.37 -34.71 -2.06
CA ILE A 263 -15.32 -35.67 -1.60
C ILE A 263 -14.57 -34.97 -0.44
N SER A 264 -14.73 -35.33 0.85
CA SER A 264 -14.08 -36.43 1.61
C SER A 264 -12.54 -36.38 1.56
N THR A 265 -11.71 -36.57 2.59
CA THR A 265 -11.84 -37.05 3.99
C THR A 265 -10.45 -36.91 4.66
N ASN A 266 -10.46 -36.53 5.94
CA ASN A 266 -9.71 -37.10 7.08
C ASN A 266 -8.18 -37.29 7.13
N THR A 267 -7.66 -36.94 8.33
CA THR A 267 -6.75 -37.67 9.25
C THR A 267 -5.22 -37.63 9.10
N LEU A 268 -4.53 -37.09 10.14
CA LEU A 268 -3.63 -37.76 11.14
C LEU A 268 -2.76 -36.68 11.85
N LYS A 269 -2.82 -36.56 13.19
CA LYS A 269 -1.78 -36.94 14.22
C LYS A 269 -0.36 -36.45 13.87
N GLY A 270 0.42 -35.76 14.70
CA GLY A 270 0.69 -35.77 16.16
C GLY A 270 2.18 -35.36 16.28
N GLU A 271 2.59 -34.46 17.17
CA GLU A 271 3.37 -34.66 18.41
C GLU A 271 4.41 -33.50 18.43
N ASP A 272 4.37 -32.65 19.45
CA ASP A 272 5.36 -32.47 20.54
C ASP A 272 6.70 -31.82 20.14
N GLU A 273 7.03 -30.66 20.74
CA GLU A 273 8.29 -30.42 21.47
C GLU A 273 8.38 -28.99 22.07
N GLU A 274 9.11 -28.93 23.19
CA GLU A 274 9.40 -27.88 24.18
C GLU A 274 9.74 -26.46 23.67
N VAL A 275 9.33 -25.43 24.46
CA VAL A 275 10.22 -24.47 25.19
C VAL A 275 9.46 -23.95 26.42
#